data_AF-D4DQ04-F1
#
_entry.id   AF-D4DQ04-F1
#
_cell.length_a   1.000
_cell.length_b   1.000
_cell.length_c   1.000
_cell.angle_alpha   90.00
_cell.angle_beta   90.00
_cell.angle_gamma   90.00
#
_symmetry.space_group_name_H-M   'P 1'
#
loop_
_entity.id
_entity.type
_entity.pdbx_description
1 polymer ?
#
loop_
_entity_poly.entity_id
_entity_poly.type
_entity_poly.pdbx_seq_one_letter_code
_entity_poly.pdbx_strand_id
1 'polypeptide(L)'
;MNRLYEAVWPKLEKRWEWAEDNFADGIARLLPQEQQAIALWWLEAECNNGSLSQFFFNSSGEFALSALDGLQRLKLPKTYAALHSAIAYFGGDYPLDRERRMDKLFEIEEQFGEDVFDEASGIIIGGADEDYFMDLVLADLDALYRERPELLKEAV
;
A
#
# COMPACT_ATOMS: atom_id res chain seq x y z
N MET A 1 -16.09 4.08 13.58
CA MET A 1 -15.30 4.68 12.50
C MET A 1 -14.23 5.54 13.14
N ASN A 2 -12.99 5.41 12.68
CA ASN A 2 -11.85 6.15 13.24
C ASN A 2 -11.94 7.65 12.88
N ARG A 3 -11.75 8.56 13.85
CA ARG A 3 -11.82 10.01 13.62
C ARG A 3 -10.80 10.50 12.60
N LEU A 4 -9.63 9.87 12.52
CA LEU A 4 -8.61 10.20 11.53
C LEU A 4 -9.08 9.84 10.13
N TYR A 5 -9.69 8.66 9.98
CA TYR A 5 -10.23 8.22 8.70
C TYR A 5 -11.28 9.21 8.18
N GLU A 6 -12.24 9.61 9.02
CA GLU A 6 -13.27 10.60 8.65
C GLU A 6 -12.69 11.97 8.28
N ALA A 7 -11.59 12.39 8.91
CA ALA A 7 -11.01 13.72 8.73
C ALA A 7 -9.96 13.83 7.62
N VAL A 8 -9.29 12.72 7.29
CA VAL A 8 -8.10 12.69 6.43
C VAL A 8 -8.37 11.95 5.13
N TRP A 9 -9.08 10.83 5.17
CA TRP A 9 -9.35 10.02 3.98
C TRP A 9 -10.03 10.82 2.86
N PRO A 10 -11.10 11.62 3.11
CA PRO A 10 -11.73 12.38 2.03
C PRO A 10 -10.81 13.41 1.37
N LYS A 11 -9.77 13.87 2.08
CA LYS A 11 -8.78 14.80 1.51
C LYS A 11 -7.80 14.07 0.60
N LEU A 12 -7.34 12.88 1.01
CA LEU A 12 -6.50 12.02 0.19
C LEU A 12 -7.27 11.56 -1.05
N GLU A 13 -8.49 11.07 -0.88
CA GLU A 13 -9.37 10.64 -1.96
C GLU A 13 -9.57 11.75 -2.99
N LYS A 14 -9.89 12.97 -2.54
CA LYS A 14 -10.00 14.12 -3.45
C LYS A 14 -8.71 14.40 -4.24
N ARG A 15 -7.54 14.29 -3.60
CA ARG A 15 -6.25 14.49 -4.28
C ARG A 15 -5.97 13.36 -5.25
N TRP A 16 -6.31 12.12 -4.89
CA TRP A 16 -6.18 10.95 -5.73
C TRP A 16 -7.07 11.07 -6.98
N GLU A 17 -8.37 11.34 -6.80
CA GLU A 17 -9.31 11.59 -7.91
C GLU A 17 -8.81 12.70 -8.84
N TRP A 18 -8.42 13.84 -8.29
CA TRP A 18 -7.84 14.94 -9.07
C TRP A 18 -6.63 14.46 -9.90
N ALA A 19 -5.77 13.65 -9.32
CA ALA A 19 -4.58 13.18 -10.02
C ALA A 19 -4.93 12.19 -11.15
N GLU A 20 -5.88 11.27 -10.93
CA GLU A 20 -6.37 10.35 -11.97
C GLU A 20 -7.07 11.07 -13.12
N ASP A 21 -7.87 12.10 -12.82
CA ASP A 21 -8.60 12.87 -13.82
C ASP A 21 -7.70 13.74 -14.71
N ASN A 22 -6.55 14.18 -14.18
CA ASN A 22 -5.70 15.17 -14.84
C ASN A 22 -4.42 14.58 -15.46
N PHE A 23 -4.01 13.37 -15.06
CA PHE A 23 -2.75 12.79 -15.50
C PHE A 23 -2.87 11.30 -15.81
N ALA A 24 -2.26 10.87 -16.92
CA ALA A 24 -2.18 9.46 -17.29
C ALA A 24 -1.43 8.61 -16.24
N ASP A 25 -0.54 9.24 -15.46
CA ASP A 25 0.23 8.68 -14.35
C ASP A 25 -0.24 9.24 -13.00
N GLY A 26 -1.56 9.32 -12.78
CA GLY A 26 -2.19 10.03 -11.66
C GLY A 26 -1.51 9.85 -10.31
N ILE A 27 -1.40 8.63 -9.79
CA ILE A 27 -0.74 8.38 -8.49
C ILE A 27 0.70 8.89 -8.47
N ALA A 28 1.47 8.77 -9.56
CA ALA A 28 2.84 9.27 -9.62
C ALA A 28 2.96 10.80 -9.49
N ARG A 29 1.85 11.54 -9.63
CA ARG A 29 1.76 13.00 -9.45
C ARG A 29 1.45 13.44 -8.02
N LEU A 30 1.06 12.50 -7.18
CA LEU A 30 0.83 12.74 -5.77
C LEU A 30 2.16 12.89 -5.03
N LEU A 31 2.11 13.42 -3.81
CA LEU A 31 3.29 13.48 -2.94
C LEU A 31 3.69 12.07 -2.48
N PRO A 32 4.97 11.83 -2.15
CA PRO A 32 5.42 10.51 -1.70
C PRO A 32 4.58 9.94 -0.54
N GLN A 33 4.19 10.77 0.43
CA GLN A 33 3.35 10.34 1.55
C GLN A 33 1.95 9.90 1.10
N GLU A 34 1.37 10.57 0.10
CA GLU A 34 0.06 10.26 -0.47
C GLU A 34 0.12 8.96 -1.28
N GLN A 35 1.15 8.80 -2.11
CA GLN A 35 1.42 7.56 -2.86
C GLN A 35 1.57 6.36 -1.92
N GLN A 36 2.35 6.53 -0.84
CA GLN A 36 2.58 5.50 0.15
C GLN A 36 1.30 5.17 0.93
N ALA A 37 0.46 6.16 1.26
CA ALA A 37 -0.80 5.93 1.93
C ALA A 37 -1.76 5.10 1.06
N ILE A 38 -1.85 5.40 -0.24
CA ILE A 38 -2.65 4.63 -1.20
C ILE A 38 -2.09 3.21 -1.34
N ALA A 39 -0.77 3.07 -1.44
CA ALA A 39 -0.10 1.77 -1.53
C ALA A 39 -0.37 0.89 -0.29
N LEU A 40 -0.31 1.49 0.90
CA LEU A 40 -0.56 0.80 2.17
C LEU A 40 -2.03 0.45 2.37
N TRP A 41 -2.94 1.32 1.93
CA TRP A 41 -4.37 1.01 1.92
C TRP A 41 -4.69 -0.17 1.00
N TRP A 42 -4.13 -0.19 -0.22
CA TRP A 42 -4.29 -1.33 -1.12
C TRP A 42 -3.69 -2.62 -0.55
N LEU A 43 -2.50 -2.53 0.06
CA LEU A 43 -1.88 -3.67 0.74
C LEU A 43 -2.82 -4.27 1.79
N GLU A 44 -3.39 -3.42 2.64
CA GLU A 44 -4.34 -3.84 3.68
C GLU A 44 -5.60 -4.47 3.09
N ALA A 45 -6.22 -3.79 2.12
CA ALA A 45 -7.50 -4.18 1.55
C ALA A 45 -7.39 -5.53 0.83
N GLU A 46 -6.31 -5.75 0.08
CA GLU A 46 -6.09 -7.00 -0.65
C GLU A 46 -5.75 -8.14 0.30
N CYS A 47 -4.94 -7.90 1.33
CA CYS A 47 -4.65 -8.91 2.33
C CYS A 47 -5.91 -9.34 3.10
N ASN A 48 -6.79 -8.40 3.44
CA ASN A 48 -8.08 -8.71 4.08
C ASN A 48 -9.03 -9.50 3.17
N ASN A 49 -8.98 -9.26 1.86
CA ASN A 49 -9.88 -9.91 0.91
C ASN A 49 -9.40 -11.31 0.49
N GLY A 50 -8.10 -11.51 0.32
CA GLY A 50 -7.57 -12.73 -0.29
C GLY A 50 -6.07 -12.96 -0.13
N SER A 51 -5.45 -12.36 0.89
CA SER A 51 -4.00 -12.44 1.18
C SER A 51 -3.10 -11.60 0.26
N LEU A 52 -1.81 -11.61 0.56
CA LEU A 52 -0.76 -11.05 -0.29
C LEU A 52 -0.72 -11.68 -1.69
N SER A 53 -1.18 -12.93 -1.87
CA SER A 53 -1.36 -13.50 -3.21
C SER A 53 -2.30 -12.64 -4.05
N GLN A 54 -3.42 -12.21 -3.47
CA GLN A 54 -4.35 -11.32 -4.17
C GLN A 54 -3.73 -9.94 -4.45
N PHE A 55 -3.00 -9.38 -3.47
CA PHE A 55 -2.26 -8.12 -3.66
C PHE A 55 -1.30 -8.21 -4.85
N PHE A 56 -0.48 -9.27 -4.91
CA PHE A 56 0.48 -9.45 -6.00
C PHE A 56 -0.20 -9.78 -7.34
N PHE A 57 -1.33 -10.48 -7.35
CA PHE A 57 -2.06 -10.82 -8.56
C PHE A 57 -2.77 -9.62 -9.21
N ASN A 58 -3.32 -8.73 -8.39
CA ASN A 58 -4.07 -7.56 -8.85
C ASN A 58 -3.14 -6.43 -9.32
N SER A 59 -3.74 -5.38 -9.89
CA SER A 59 -3.01 -4.17 -10.28
C SER A 59 -2.34 -3.51 -9.07
N SER A 60 -2.95 -3.61 -7.89
CA SER A 60 -2.43 -3.13 -6.60
C SER A 60 -1.00 -3.61 -6.30
N GLY A 61 -0.60 -4.77 -6.80
CA GLY A 61 0.77 -5.29 -6.65
C GLY A 61 1.84 -4.38 -7.26
N GLU A 62 1.53 -3.48 -8.19
CA GLU A 62 2.49 -2.50 -8.68
C GLU A 62 2.99 -1.54 -7.57
N PHE A 63 2.20 -1.39 -6.50
CA PHE A 63 2.50 -0.52 -5.37
C PHE A 63 3.37 -1.18 -4.30
N ALA A 64 3.81 -2.43 -4.47
CA ALA A 64 4.55 -3.19 -3.45
C ALA A 64 5.80 -2.46 -2.93
N LEU A 65 6.58 -1.83 -3.84
CA LEU A 65 7.78 -1.07 -3.46
C LEU A 65 7.43 0.25 -2.76
N SER A 66 6.38 0.94 -3.21
CA SER A 66 5.86 2.14 -2.54
C SER A 66 5.35 1.84 -1.13
N ALA A 67 4.67 0.70 -0.95
CA ALA A 67 4.24 0.22 0.36
C ALA A 67 5.46 -0.05 1.26
N LEU A 68 6.51 -0.73 0.77
CA LEU A 68 7.74 -0.93 1.53
C LEU A 68 8.38 0.39 1.98
N ASP A 69 8.52 1.37 1.09
CA ASP A 69 9.07 2.69 1.40
C ASP A 69 8.24 3.39 2.48
N GLY A 70 6.90 3.28 2.40
CA GLY A 70 5.96 3.78 3.40
C GLY A 70 6.17 3.14 4.77
N LEU A 71 6.23 1.79 4.83
CA LEU A 71 6.47 1.05 6.08
C LEU A 71 7.82 1.41 6.70
N GLN A 72 8.86 1.59 5.88
CA GLN A 72 10.18 2.00 6.33
C GLN A 72 10.15 3.41 6.92
N ARG A 73 9.55 4.37 6.21
CA ARG A 73 9.44 5.77 6.64
C ARG A 73 8.65 5.91 7.93
N LEU A 74 7.56 5.17 8.06
CA LEU A 74 6.68 5.13 9.24
C LEU A 74 7.26 4.28 10.39
N LYS A 75 8.42 3.64 10.19
CA LYS A 75 9.10 2.80 11.19
C LYS A 75 8.20 1.67 11.69
N LEU A 76 7.63 0.92 10.76
CA LEU A 76 6.79 -0.25 11.00
C LEU A 76 7.56 -1.56 10.71
N PRO A 77 8.53 -1.95 11.57
CA PRO A 77 9.50 -2.99 11.22
C PRO A 77 8.90 -4.38 11.06
N LYS A 78 7.81 -4.71 11.77
CA LYS A 78 7.15 -6.03 11.66
C LYS A 78 6.46 -6.18 10.31
N THR A 79 5.59 -5.23 9.96
CA THR A 79 4.90 -5.19 8.66
C THR A 79 5.90 -5.05 7.52
N TYR A 80 6.93 -4.21 7.68
CA TYR A 80 8.02 -4.10 6.72
C TYR A 80 8.69 -5.45 6.47
N ALA A 81 9.06 -6.17 7.54
CA ALA A 81 9.72 -7.46 7.40
C ALA A 81 8.84 -8.48 6.69
N ALA A 82 7.53 -8.51 6.98
CA ALA A 82 6.56 -9.41 6.34
C ALA A 82 6.42 -9.13 4.84
N LEU A 83 6.20 -7.86 4.45
CA LEU A 83 6.10 -7.50 3.04
C LEU A 83 7.44 -7.70 2.31
N HIS A 84 8.56 -7.36 2.95
CA HIS A 84 9.89 -7.52 2.38
C HIS A 84 10.24 -8.99 2.15
N SER A 85 9.91 -9.89 3.08
CA SER A 85 10.12 -11.32 2.87
C SER A 85 9.24 -11.88 1.75
N ALA A 86 8.01 -11.39 1.62
CA ALA A 86 7.11 -11.80 0.54
C ALA A 86 7.64 -11.34 -0.84
N ILE A 87 8.08 -10.07 -0.94
CA ILE A 87 8.68 -9.53 -2.17
C ILE A 87 9.95 -10.29 -2.56
N ALA A 88 10.74 -10.78 -1.59
CA ALA A 88 11.97 -11.51 -1.87
C ALA A 88 11.76 -12.81 -2.68
N TYR A 89 10.58 -13.41 -2.67
CA TYR A 89 10.24 -14.57 -3.53
C TYR A 89 10.27 -14.21 -5.03
N PHE A 90 10.00 -12.96 -5.38
CA PHE A 90 10.07 -12.48 -6.76
C PHE A 90 11.50 -12.27 -7.25
N GLY A 91 12.50 -12.32 -6.36
CA GLY A 91 13.92 -12.16 -6.69
C GLY A 91 14.42 -10.72 -6.53
N GLY A 92 15.53 -10.40 -7.22
CA GLY A 92 16.22 -9.11 -7.08
C GLY A 92 15.53 -7.93 -7.76
N ASP A 93 14.74 -8.18 -8.81
CA ASP A 93 14.00 -7.16 -9.56
C ASP A 93 12.50 -7.48 -9.50
N TYR A 94 11.77 -6.76 -8.66
CA TYR A 94 10.31 -6.96 -8.52
C TYR A 94 9.57 -6.52 -9.80
N PRO A 95 8.72 -7.39 -10.40
CA PRO A 95 8.01 -7.07 -11.64
C PRO A 95 6.82 -6.12 -11.40
N LEU A 96 6.93 -4.88 -11.90
CA LEU A 96 5.82 -3.91 -11.88
C LEU A 96 4.75 -4.22 -12.94
N ASP A 97 5.16 -4.77 -14.08
CA ASP A 97 4.24 -5.27 -15.09
C ASP A 97 3.40 -6.42 -14.53
N ARG A 98 2.07 -6.30 -14.64
CA ARG A 98 1.14 -7.21 -14.01
C ARG A 98 1.24 -8.63 -14.57
N GLU A 99 1.34 -8.79 -15.88
CA GLU A 99 1.39 -10.12 -16.50
C GLU A 99 2.65 -10.87 -16.05
N ARG A 100 3.81 -10.21 -16.11
CA ARG A 100 5.07 -10.79 -15.61
C ARG A 100 5.04 -11.11 -14.13
N ARG A 101 4.37 -10.27 -13.33
CA ARG A 101 4.20 -10.52 -11.90
C ARG A 101 3.31 -11.72 -11.63
N MET A 102 2.22 -11.87 -12.38
CA MET A 102 1.31 -13.02 -12.28
C MET A 102 2.02 -14.32 -12.65
N ASP A 103 2.77 -14.33 -13.76
CA ASP A 103 3.56 -15.50 -14.17
C ASP A 103 4.52 -15.91 -13.04
N LYS A 104 5.20 -14.92 -12.44
CA LYS A 104 6.14 -15.18 -11.35
C LYS A 104 5.44 -15.66 -10.08
N LEU A 105 4.28 -15.08 -9.76
CA LEU A 105 3.46 -15.48 -8.62
C LEU A 105 3.05 -16.96 -8.74
N PHE A 106 2.60 -17.39 -9.92
CA PHE A 106 2.23 -18.79 -10.14
C PHE A 106 3.42 -19.74 -10.01
N GLU A 107 4.61 -19.36 -10.50
CA GLU A 107 5.83 -20.15 -10.26
C GLU A 107 6.14 -20.29 -8.76
N ILE A 108 5.96 -19.22 -7.99
CA ILE A 108 6.19 -19.21 -6.54
C ILE A 108 5.19 -20.13 -5.85
N GLU A 109 3.90 -20.01 -6.15
CA GLU A 109 2.83 -20.82 -5.54
C GLU A 109 2.96 -22.30 -5.93
N GLU A 110 3.35 -22.62 -7.18
CA GLU A 110 3.66 -23.98 -7.60
C GLU A 110 4.85 -24.57 -6.82
N GLN A 111 5.88 -23.77 -6.54
CA GLN A 111 7.10 -24.21 -5.88
C GLN A 111 6.95 -24.32 -4.34
N PHE A 112 6.23 -23.39 -3.71
CA PHE A 112 6.22 -23.21 -2.26
C PHE A 112 4.85 -23.45 -1.61
N GLY A 113 3.79 -23.58 -2.40
CA GLY A 113 2.40 -23.73 -1.94
C GLY A 113 1.58 -22.45 -2.12
N GLU A 114 0.27 -22.61 -2.30
CA GLU A 114 -0.69 -21.50 -2.41
C GLU A 114 -0.79 -20.67 -1.11
N ASP A 115 -0.39 -21.24 0.03
CA ASP A 115 -0.40 -20.62 1.36
C ASP A 115 0.94 -19.93 1.73
N VAL A 116 1.89 -19.86 0.79
CA VAL A 116 3.25 -19.31 1.02
C VAL A 116 3.25 -17.90 1.62
N PHE A 117 2.21 -17.10 1.36
CA PHE A 117 2.08 -15.74 1.88
C PHE A 117 1.10 -15.57 3.04
N ASP A 118 0.49 -16.64 3.56
CA ASP A 118 -0.55 -16.54 4.60
C ASP A 118 0.01 -15.99 5.93
N GLU A 119 1.20 -16.41 6.34
CA GLU A 119 1.85 -15.90 7.55
C GLU A 119 2.14 -14.40 7.42
N ALA A 120 2.72 -13.98 6.30
CA ALA A 120 3.03 -12.57 6.04
C ALA A 120 1.75 -11.72 5.95
N SER A 121 0.70 -12.24 5.32
CA SER A 121 -0.62 -11.61 5.26
C SER A 121 -1.20 -11.44 6.65
N GLY A 122 -1.16 -12.49 7.49
CA GLY A 122 -1.58 -12.45 8.87
C GLY A 122 -0.80 -11.47 9.75
N ILE A 123 0.47 -11.19 9.46
CA ILE A 123 1.22 -10.13 10.15
C ILE A 123 0.74 -8.74 9.71
N ILE A 124 0.43 -8.57 8.42
CA ILE A 124 -0.04 -7.30 7.85
C ILE A 124 -1.44 -6.95 8.37
N ILE A 125 -2.36 -7.92 8.37
CA ILE A 125 -3.76 -7.71 8.78
C ILE A 125 -4.07 -8.17 10.20
N GLY A 126 -3.13 -8.75 10.94
CA GLY A 126 -3.39 -9.38 12.25
C GLY A 126 -2.33 -9.06 13.31
N GLY A 127 -1.44 -8.09 13.05
CA GLY A 127 -0.68 -7.43 14.11
C GLY A 127 -1.64 -6.92 15.19
N ALA A 128 -1.17 -6.77 16.44
CA ALA A 128 -1.97 -6.49 17.65
C ALA A 128 -2.74 -5.14 17.67
N ASP A 129 -3.06 -4.60 16.51
CA ASP A 129 -3.17 -3.20 16.17
C ASP A 129 -3.68 -3.11 14.70
N GLU A 130 -4.68 -3.92 14.33
CA GLU A 130 -5.35 -3.94 13.01
C GLU A 130 -5.76 -2.54 12.53
N ASP A 131 -6.19 -1.66 13.44
CA ASP A 131 -6.48 -0.25 13.15
C ASP A 131 -5.24 0.67 13.20
N TYR A 132 -4.13 0.24 13.80
CA TYR A 132 -3.03 1.12 14.22
C TYR A 132 -2.13 1.56 13.08
N PHE A 133 -1.84 0.69 12.11
CA PHE A 133 -0.88 1.08 11.07
C PHE A 133 -1.50 2.06 10.09
N MET A 134 -2.77 1.85 9.69
CA MET A 134 -3.50 2.84 8.90
C MET A 134 -3.78 4.12 9.70
N ASP A 135 -3.94 4.05 11.02
CA ASP A 135 -3.97 5.24 11.86
C ASP A 135 -2.67 6.04 11.83
N LEU A 136 -1.51 5.37 11.84
CA LEU A 136 -0.22 6.04 11.68
C LEU A 136 -0.07 6.66 10.29
N VAL A 137 -0.52 5.98 9.24
CA VAL A 137 -0.56 6.51 7.87
C VAL A 137 -1.42 7.78 7.82
N LEU A 138 -2.62 7.73 8.38
CA LEU A 138 -3.56 8.86 8.37
C LEU A 138 -3.09 10.01 9.27
N ALA A 139 -2.46 9.72 10.41
CA ALA A 139 -1.87 10.73 11.27
C ALA A 139 -0.70 11.47 10.58
N ASP A 140 0.11 10.74 9.81
CA ASP A 140 1.20 11.31 9.02
C ASP A 140 0.67 12.21 7.88
N LEU A 141 -0.39 11.77 7.18
CA LEU A 141 -1.06 12.60 6.18
C LEU A 141 -1.75 13.82 6.79
N ASP A 142 -2.36 13.69 7.97
CA ASP A 142 -2.97 14.81 8.68
C ASP A 142 -1.94 15.87 9.05
N ALA A 143 -0.76 15.45 9.53
CA ALA A 143 0.36 16.36 9.79
C ALA A 143 0.79 17.08 8.50
N LEU A 144 0.96 16.35 7.40
CA LEU A 144 1.29 16.92 6.09
C LEU A 144 0.26 17.97 5.64
N TYR A 145 -1.02 17.67 5.73
CA TYR A 145 -2.08 18.60 5.29
C TYR A 145 -2.23 19.82 6.20
N ARG A 146 -1.87 19.72 7.49
CA ARG A 146 -1.81 20.89 8.39
C ARG A 146 -0.63 21.80 8.07
N GLU A 147 0.51 21.21 7.70
CA GLU A 147 1.71 21.96 7.29
C GLU A 147 1.53 22.59 5.91
N ARG A 148 0.79 21.94 5.01
CA ARG A 148 0.60 22.35 3.61
C ARG A 148 -0.88 22.44 3.21
N PRO A 149 -1.66 23.37 3.78
CA PRO A 149 -3.09 23.50 3.49
C PRO A 149 -3.38 23.94 2.05
N GLU A 150 -2.41 24.49 1.33
CA GLU A 150 -2.50 24.85 -0.10
C GLU A 150 -2.73 23.64 -1.01
N LEU A 151 -2.21 22.46 -0.65
CA LEU A 151 -2.40 21.23 -1.41
C LEU A 151 -3.87 20.87 -1.60
N LEU A 152 -4.70 21.21 -0.62
CA LEU A 152 -6.13 20.92 -0.65
C LEU A 152 -6.92 21.94 -1.49
N LYS A 153 -6.32 23.10 -1.80
CA LYS A 153 -6.93 24.13 -2.67
C LYS A 153 -6.68 23.84 -4.14
N GLU A 154 -5.52 23.27 -4.47
CA GLU A 154 -5.12 22.95 -5.85
C GLU A 154 -5.89 21.75 -6.43
N ALA A 155 -6.36 20.85 -5.58
CA ALA A 155 -7.16 19.69 -5.97
C ALA A 155 -8.68 19.96 -6.01
N VAL A 156 -9.11 21.23 -5.90
CA VAL A 156 -10.54 21.66 -5.96
C VAL A 156 -10.92 22.15 -7.34
#